data_AF-A0A534VKH1-F1
#
_entry.id   AF-A0A534VKH1-F1
#
_cell.length_a   1.000
_cell.length_b   1.000
_cell.length_c   1.000
_cell.angle_alpha   90.00
_cell.angle_beta   90.00
_cell.angle_gamma   90.00
#
_symmetry.space_group_name_H-M   'P 1'
#
loop_
_entity.id
_entity.type
_entity.pdbx_description
1 polymer ?
#
loop_
_entity_poly.entity_id
_entity_poly.type
_entity_poly.pdbx_seq_one_letter_code
_entity_poly.pdbx_strand_id
1 'polypeptide(L)'
;MRSFLICVALSFAVGAAEHPCKEDAERLCKGVEPGEGRIVQCLKQHESDLSPACKQKRDSFRERMQEIRAACEEDAQKFCAGVQPGGGRIARCLQQHETDLSEACR
;
A
#
# COMPACT_ATOMS: atom_id res chain seq x y z
N MET A 1 -50.52 26.50 1.50
CA MET A 1 -49.56 27.60 1.71
C MET A 1 -48.82 27.34 3.01
N ARG A 2 -47.49 27.45 2.97
CA ARG A 2 -46.52 27.17 4.04
C ARG A 2 -46.26 25.69 4.30
N SER A 3 -45.05 25.17 4.21
CA SER A 3 -43.78 25.65 3.66
C SER A 3 -42.82 24.48 3.89
N PHE A 4 -42.06 24.10 2.87
CA PHE A 4 -40.68 23.64 3.02
C PHE A 4 -40.36 22.76 4.24
N LEU A 5 -40.61 21.45 4.16
CA LEU A 5 -39.88 20.44 4.95
C LEU A 5 -39.22 19.42 4.02
N ILE A 6 -38.69 19.92 2.90
CA ILE A 6 -37.56 19.31 2.19
C ILE A 6 -36.32 19.99 2.77
N CYS A 7 -35.68 19.38 3.76
CA CYS A 7 -34.31 19.70 4.14
C CYS A 7 -33.54 18.38 4.28
N VAL A 8 -33.10 17.88 3.13
CA VAL A 8 -31.84 17.18 2.89
C VAL A 8 -31.09 16.76 4.17
N ALA A 9 -31.48 15.63 4.76
CA ALA A 9 -30.61 14.89 5.68
C ALA A 9 -30.00 13.65 4.99
N LEU A 10 -29.86 13.70 3.67
CA LEU A 10 -28.88 12.90 2.93
C LEU A 10 -27.50 13.51 3.22
N SER A 11 -27.07 13.45 4.47
CA SER A 11 -25.69 13.73 4.87
C SER A 11 -24.86 12.51 4.46
N PHE A 12 -24.74 12.27 3.16
CA PHE A 12 -23.63 11.51 2.63
C PHE A 12 -22.39 12.40 2.81
N ALA A 13 -21.83 12.34 4.01
CA ALA A 13 -20.43 12.67 4.19
C ALA A 13 -19.66 11.65 3.35
N VAL A 14 -19.41 11.99 2.09
CA VAL A 14 -18.39 11.32 1.28
C VAL A 14 -17.06 11.75 1.89
N GLY A 15 -16.62 11.01 2.90
CA GLY A 15 -15.31 11.16 3.49
C GLY A 15 -14.25 10.80 2.47
N ALA A 16 -13.17 11.60 2.41
CA ALA A 16 -11.94 11.18 1.74
C ALA A 16 -11.57 9.80 2.28
N ALA A 17 -11.40 8.81 1.39
CA ALA A 17 -11.09 7.45 1.80
C ALA A 17 -9.72 7.44 2.50
N GLU A 18 -9.74 7.49 3.84
CA GLU A 18 -8.54 7.40 4.64
C GLU A 18 -7.95 5.99 4.57
N HIS A 19 -6.62 5.89 4.63
CA HIS A 19 -5.97 4.58 4.52
C HIS A 19 -6.37 3.70 5.72
N PRO A 20 -6.85 2.46 5.53
CA PRO A 20 -7.34 1.60 6.63
C PRO A 20 -6.35 1.32 7.77
N CYS A 21 -5.06 1.54 7.52
CA CYS A 21 -3.99 1.38 8.51
C CYS A 21 -3.58 2.68 9.23
N LYS A 22 -4.25 3.81 8.98
CA LYS A 22 -3.85 5.10 9.53
C LYS A 22 -3.89 5.11 11.05
N GLU A 23 -5.03 4.74 11.64
CA GLU A 23 -5.21 4.68 13.10
C GLU A 23 -4.24 3.69 13.76
N ASP A 24 -4.01 2.53 13.11
CA ASP A 24 -3.05 1.54 13.58
C ASP A 24 -1.63 2.10 13.57
N ALA A 25 -1.23 2.86 12.55
CA ALA A 25 0.09 3.48 12.48
C ALA A 25 0.26 4.54 13.59
N GLU A 26 -0.75 5.35 13.86
CA GLU A 26 -0.71 6.37 14.92
C GLU A 26 -0.62 5.73 16.31
N ARG A 27 -1.32 4.62 16.54
CA ARG A 27 -1.36 3.90 17.81
C ARG A 27 -0.11 3.05 18.06
N LEU A 28 0.34 2.31 17.06
CA LEU A 28 1.39 1.28 17.21
C LEU A 28 2.78 1.80 16.85
N CYS A 29 2.87 2.76 15.92
CA CYS A 29 4.14 3.22 15.34
C CYS A 29 4.47 4.65 15.74
N LYS A 30 4.02 5.09 16.93
CA LYS A 30 4.30 6.43 17.45
C LYS A 30 5.82 6.65 17.56
N GLY A 31 6.31 7.72 16.93
CA GLY A 31 7.73 8.06 16.91
C GLY A 31 8.53 7.41 15.77
N VAL A 32 7.90 6.58 14.93
CA VAL A 32 8.53 6.12 13.68
C VAL A 32 8.41 7.23 12.65
N GLU A 33 9.55 7.69 12.12
CA GLU A 33 9.55 8.69 11.06
C GLU A 33 8.91 8.13 9.77
N PRO A 34 7.97 8.84 9.14
CA PRO A 34 7.42 8.44 7.84
C PRO A 34 8.49 8.36 6.74
N GLY A 35 8.21 7.59 5.68
CA GLY A 35 9.11 7.41 4.55
C GLY A 35 9.83 6.05 4.54
N GLU A 36 10.39 5.71 3.38
CA GLU A 36 11.25 4.52 3.15
C GLU A 36 10.64 3.17 3.59
N GLY A 37 9.32 3.11 3.78
CA GLY A 37 8.63 1.92 4.30
C GLY A 37 8.80 1.68 5.80
N ARG A 38 9.34 2.63 6.58
CA ARG A 38 9.51 2.46 8.04
C ARG A 38 8.21 2.18 8.77
N ILE A 39 7.13 2.89 8.44
CA ILE A 39 5.81 2.65 9.01
C ILE A 39 5.29 1.26 8.62
N VAL A 40 5.49 0.83 7.37
CA VAL A 40 5.09 -0.52 6.92
C VAL A 40 5.86 -1.59 7.69
N GLN A 41 7.15 -1.39 7.92
CA GLN A 41 7.98 -2.30 8.72
C GLN A 41 7.50 -2.36 10.18
N CYS A 42 7.16 -1.22 10.77
CA CYS A 42 6.59 -1.19 12.12
C CYS A 42 5.22 -1.91 12.19
N LEU A 43 4.29 -1.60 11.28
CA LEU A 43 2.99 -2.27 11.22
C LEU A 43 3.12 -3.79 11.03
N LYS A 44 4.16 -4.25 10.32
CA LYS A 44 4.48 -5.67 10.18
C LYS A 44 4.93 -6.31 11.50
N GLN A 45 5.68 -5.59 12.33
CA GLN A 45 6.10 -6.06 13.66
C GLN A 45 4.91 -6.17 14.63
N HIS A 46 3.87 -5.37 14.41
CA HIS A 46 2.63 -5.36 15.19
C HIS A 46 1.47 -6.04 14.47
N GLU A 47 1.75 -7.01 13.60
CA GLU A 47 0.74 -7.66 12.74
C GLU A 47 -0.44 -8.25 13.54
N SER A 48 -0.18 -8.82 14.72
CA SER A 48 -1.24 -9.35 15.60
C SER A 48 -2.21 -8.26 16.08
N ASP A 49 -1.70 -7.05 16.29
CA ASP A 49 -2.40 -5.94 16.95
C ASP A 49 -3.09 -5.00 15.96
N LEU A 50 -2.95 -5.26 14.65
CA LEU A 50 -3.62 -4.51 13.60
C LEU A 50 -5.13 -4.73 13.64
N SER A 51 -5.87 -3.66 13.33
CA SER A 51 -7.31 -3.71 13.09
C SER A 51 -7.65 -4.68 11.95
N PRO A 52 -8.86 -5.26 11.94
CA PRO A 52 -9.31 -6.12 10.84
C PRO A 52 -9.24 -5.42 9.47
N ALA A 53 -9.59 -4.13 9.41
CA ALA A 53 -9.55 -3.34 8.18
C ALA A 53 -8.11 -3.16 7.65
N CYS A 54 -7.15 -2.87 8.53
CA CYS A 54 -5.75 -2.79 8.13
C CYS A 54 -5.19 -4.15 7.69
N LYS A 55 -5.52 -5.24 8.40
CA LYS A 55 -5.12 -6.61 8.02
C LYS A 55 -5.62 -6.96 6.62
N GLN A 56 -6.91 -6.74 6.36
CA GLN A 56 -7.50 -6.97 5.05
C GLN A 56 -6.79 -6.16 3.95
N LYS A 57 -6.54 -4.87 4.19
CA LYS A 57 -5.84 -4.02 3.21
C LYS A 57 -4.41 -4.47 2.95
N ARG A 58 -3.70 -4.90 3.99
CA ARG A 58 -2.34 -5.41 3.90
C ARG A 58 -2.31 -6.73 3.12
N ASP A 59 -3.26 -7.62 3.38
CA ASP A 59 -3.32 -8.92 2.72
C ASP A 59 -3.65 -8.77 1.23
N SER A 60 -4.63 -7.91 0.90
CA SER A 60 -4.94 -7.58 -0.51
C SER A 60 -3.74 -6.93 -1.23
N PHE A 61 -2.97 -6.09 -0.52
CA PHE A 61 -1.76 -5.50 -1.07
C PHE A 61 -0.67 -6.55 -1.28
N ARG A 62 -0.51 -7.50 -0.35
CA ARG A 62 0.47 -8.58 -0.45
C ARG A 62 0.18 -9.48 -1.65
N GLU A 63 -1.08 -9.87 -1.87
CA GLU A 63 -1.50 -10.68 -3.02
C GLU A 63 -1.16 -9.97 -4.33
N ARG A 64 -1.59 -8.72 -4.49
CA ARG A 64 -1.26 -7.93 -5.70
C ARG A 64 0.25 -7.81 -5.93
N MET A 65 1.03 -7.62 -4.87
CA MET A 65 2.48 -7.53 -4.98
C MET A 65 3.13 -8.88 -5.29
N GLN A 66 2.52 -10.01 -4.93
CA GLN A 66 3.00 -11.34 -5.33
C GLN A 66 2.78 -11.55 -6.83
N GLU A 67 1.63 -11.16 -7.36
CA GLU A 67 1.35 -11.21 -8.81
C GLU A 67 2.37 -10.39 -9.60
N ILE A 68 2.61 -9.13 -9.20
CA ILE A 68 3.60 -8.27 -9.85
C ILE A 68 5.00 -8.87 -9.76
N ARG A 69 5.39 -9.42 -8.59
CA ARG A 69 6.70 -10.05 -8.42
C ARG A 69 6.89 -11.26 -9.33
N ALA A 70 5.85 -12.09 -9.48
CA ALA A 70 5.90 -13.24 -10.36
C ALA A 70 6.05 -12.79 -11.82
N ALA A 71 5.28 -11.78 -12.24
CA ALA A 71 5.36 -11.24 -13.59
C ALA A 71 6.72 -10.60 -13.90
N CYS A 72 7.38 -10.03 -12.89
CA CYS A 72 8.68 -9.39 -13.00
C CYS A 72 9.87 -10.24 -12.56
N GLU A 73 9.69 -11.54 -12.27
CA GLU A 73 10.72 -12.34 -11.62
C GLU A 73 11.97 -12.48 -12.50
N GLU A 74 11.79 -12.84 -13.77
CA GLU A 74 12.89 -13.01 -14.74
C GLU A 74 13.63 -11.70 -14.98
N ASP A 75 12.89 -10.59 -15.15
CA ASP A 75 13.48 -9.27 -15.35
C ASP A 75 14.24 -8.80 -14.10
N ALA A 76 13.71 -9.03 -12.90
CA ALA A 76 14.39 -8.71 -11.66
C ALA A 76 15.67 -9.53 -11.48
N GLN A 77 15.68 -10.80 -11.87
CA GLN A 77 16.89 -11.63 -11.86
C GLN A 77 17.92 -11.13 -12.87
N LYS A 78 17.48 -10.77 -14.08
CA LYS A 78 18.37 -10.31 -15.16
C LYS A 78 19.00 -8.95 -14.88
N PHE A 79 18.21 -7.99 -14.43
CA PHE A 79 18.63 -6.60 -14.30
C PHE A 79 18.99 -6.19 -12.87
N CYS A 80 18.44 -6.88 -11.86
CA CYS A 80 18.47 -6.42 -10.46
C CYS A 80 19.02 -7.46 -9.46
N ALA A 81 19.75 -8.51 -9.90
CA ALA A 81 20.26 -9.58 -9.03
C ALA A 81 21.09 -9.11 -7.82
N GLY A 82 21.77 -7.97 -7.92
CA GLY A 82 22.56 -7.38 -6.83
C GLY A 82 21.77 -6.46 -5.88
N VAL A 83 20.49 -6.22 -6.17
CA VAL A 83 19.67 -5.25 -5.43
C VAL A 83 19.02 -5.91 -4.22
N GLN A 84 19.29 -5.39 -3.03
CA GLN A 84 18.67 -5.88 -1.80
C GLN A 84 17.14 -5.68 -1.83
N PRO A 85 16.33 -6.71 -1.52
CA PRO A 85 14.87 -6.57 -1.41
C PRO A 85 14.43 -5.60 -0.32
N GLY A 86 13.22 -5.05 -0.45
CA GLY A 86 12.64 -4.11 0.52
C GLY A 86 12.80 -2.63 0.14
N GLY A 87 12.02 -1.76 0.79
CA GLY A 87 12.07 -0.31 0.57
C GLY A 87 11.80 0.17 -0.86
N GLY A 88 11.22 -0.69 -1.72
CA GLY A 88 10.99 -0.38 -3.14
C GLY A 88 12.24 -0.40 -4.02
N ARG A 89 13.38 -0.92 -3.55
CA ARG A 89 14.65 -0.89 -4.30
C ARG A 89 14.59 -1.65 -5.63
N ILE A 90 14.01 -2.85 -5.63
CA ILE A 90 13.87 -3.66 -6.86
C ILE A 90 12.95 -2.95 -7.86
N ALA A 91 11.83 -2.38 -7.40
CA ALA A 91 10.93 -1.62 -8.27
C ALA A 91 11.64 -0.41 -8.91
N ARG A 92 12.47 0.30 -8.15
CA ARG A 92 13.30 1.39 -8.68
C ARG A 92 14.33 0.91 -9.70
N CYS A 93 14.96 -0.24 -9.46
CA CYS A 93 15.87 -0.85 -10.42
C CYS A 93 15.14 -1.23 -11.71
N LEU A 94 13.98 -1.90 -11.62
CA LEU A 94 13.16 -2.25 -12.79
C LEU A 94 12.73 -1.00 -13.59
N GLN A 95 12.37 0.10 -12.91
CA GLN A 95 12.07 1.38 -13.57
C GLN A 95 13.26 1.94 -14.37
N GLN A 96 14.50 1.69 -13.97
CA GLN A 96 15.68 2.11 -14.74
C GLN A 96 15.88 1.28 -16.02
N HIS A 97 15.18 0.14 -16.12
CA HIS A 97 15.23 -0.79 -17.24
C HIS A 97 13.87 -0.93 -17.95
N GLU A 98 12.94 0.01 -17.77
CA GLU A 98 11.54 -0.08 -18.23
C GLU A 98 11.40 -0.46 -19.71
N THR A 99 12.28 0.04 -20.57
CA THR A 99 12.30 -0.25 -22.01
C THR A 99 12.78 -1.66 -22.35
N ASP A 100 13.53 -2.29 -21.45
CA ASP A 100 14.13 -3.62 -21.62
C ASP A 100 13.33 -4.73 -20.92
N LEU A 101 12.28 -4.38 -20.17
CA LEU A 101 11.44 -5.33 -19.45
C LEU A 101 10.65 -6.23 -20.40
N SER A 102 10.26 -7.41 -19.91
CA SER A 102 9.26 -8.24 -20.58
C SER A 102 7.90 -7.54 -20.64
N GLU A 103 7.01 -8.01 -21.51
CA GLU A 103 5.63 -7.49 -21.57
C GLU A 103 4.87 -7.75 -20.25
N ALA A 104 5.15 -8.87 -19.59
CA ALA A 104 4.51 -9.22 -18.33
C ALA A 104 4.90 -8.27 -17.18
N CYS A 105 6.10 -7.67 -17.22
CA CYS A 105 6.62 -6.80 -16.17
C CYS A 105 6.43 -5.29 -16.44
N ARG A 106 5.78 -4.92 -17.55
CA ARG A 106 5.49 -3.52 -17.89
C ARG A 106 4.20 -3.01 -17.24
#